data_AF-A0A955P7J0-F1
#
_entry.id   AF-A0A955P7J0-F1
#
_cell.length_a   1.000
_cell.length_b   1.000
_cell.length_c   1.000
_cell.angle_alpha   90.00
_cell.angle_beta   90.00
_cell.angle_gamma   90.00
#
_symmetry.space_group_name_H-M   'P 1'
#
loop_
_entity.id
_entity.type
_entity.pdbx_description
1 polymer ?
#
loop_
_entity_poly.entity_id
_entity_poly.type
_entity_poly.pdbx_seq_one_letter_code
_entity_poly.pdbx_strand_id
1 'polypeptide(L)'
;MRILILDNYDSFTYNLVQYLGELGAELEVFRNDQITPGEAIEKKPDGIVVSPGPCTPNEAGISMDLILEAGKTIPTLGVCLGHQSIGQAFGGKVIQADSIMHGKTSEIHHDGTGVFENLEDPFIATRYHSLIV
;
A
#
# COMPACT_ATOMS: atom_id res chain seq x y z
N MET A 1 -4.89 -17.02 6.48
CA MET A 1 -5.34 -15.82 5.74
C MET A 1 -4.46 -15.69 4.53
N ARG A 2 -5.04 -15.63 3.32
CA ARG A 2 -4.32 -15.54 2.06
C ARG A 2 -4.23 -14.08 1.63
N ILE A 3 -3.03 -13.53 1.55
CA ILE A 3 -2.78 -12.14 1.20
C ILE A 3 -2.06 -12.07 -0.14
N LEU A 4 -2.62 -11.30 -1.07
CA LEU A 4 -1.96 -10.96 -2.32
C LEU A 4 -1.17 -9.67 -2.15
N ILE A 5 0.13 -9.72 -2.43
CA ILE A 5 1.01 -8.55 -2.43
C ILE A 5 1.23 -8.13 -3.88
N LEU A 6 0.83 -6.90 -4.22
CA LEU A 6 1.19 -6.27 -5.48
C LEU A 6 2.48 -5.48 -5.29
N ASP A 7 3.58 -6.02 -5.81
CA ASP A 7 4.92 -5.44 -5.76
C ASP A 7 5.12 -4.39 -6.85
N ASN A 8 5.27 -3.13 -6.44
CA ASN A 8 5.64 -2.01 -7.29
C ASN A 8 7.16 -1.84 -7.41
N TYR A 9 7.92 -2.93 -7.36
CA TYR A 9 9.38 -2.97 -7.53
C TYR A 9 10.14 -2.18 -6.45
N ASP A 10 9.69 -2.26 -5.19
CA ASP A 10 10.33 -1.56 -4.08
C ASP A 10 11.26 -2.46 -3.26
N SER A 11 12.33 -1.85 -2.74
CA SER A 11 13.30 -2.54 -1.89
C SER A 11 12.73 -3.00 -0.55
N PHE A 12 11.64 -2.39 -0.06
CA PHE A 12 11.01 -2.72 1.21
C PHE A 12 9.84 -3.68 1.10
N THR A 13 9.41 -4.08 -0.11
CA THR A 13 8.30 -5.03 -0.30
C THR A 13 8.52 -6.31 0.52
N TYR A 14 9.73 -6.85 0.52
CA TYR A 14 10.03 -8.10 1.22
C TYR A 14 10.08 -7.98 2.74
N ASN A 15 10.23 -6.76 3.29
CA ASN A 15 10.03 -6.55 4.73
C ASN A 15 8.56 -6.76 5.12
N LEU A 16 7.63 -6.29 4.29
CA LEU A 16 6.19 -6.52 4.48
C LEU A 16 5.84 -8.00 4.33
N VAL A 17 6.36 -8.64 3.26
CA VAL A 17 6.17 -10.08 3.02
C VAL A 17 6.66 -10.90 4.21
N GLN A 18 7.87 -10.65 4.68
CA GLN A 18 8.43 -11.39 5.82
C GLN A 18 7.58 -11.23 7.07
N TYR A 19 7.23 -9.99 7.45
CA TYR A 19 6.47 -9.74 8.67
C TYR A 19 5.06 -10.34 8.62
N LEU A 20 4.35 -10.23 7.49
CA LEU A 20 3.04 -10.87 7.33
C LEU A 20 3.15 -12.40 7.37
N GLY A 21 4.22 -12.97 6.83
CA GLY A 21 4.49 -14.40 6.90
C GLY A 21 4.76 -14.88 8.33
N GLU A 22 5.51 -14.10 9.12
CA GLU A 22 5.74 -14.36 10.55
C GLU A 22 4.44 -14.32 11.37
N LEU A 23 3.47 -13.51 10.94
CA LEU A 23 2.11 -13.47 11.50
C LEU A 23 1.20 -14.62 11.00
N GLY A 24 1.71 -15.51 10.13
CA GLY A 24 1.00 -16.69 9.64
C GLY A 24 0.13 -16.47 8.40
N ALA A 25 0.33 -15.38 7.66
CA ALA A 25 -0.33 -15.18 6.37
C ALA A 25 0.27 -16.08 5.27
N GLU A 26 -0.58 -16.63 4.42
CA GLU A 26 -0.17 -17.28 3.16
C GLU A 26 -0.05 -16.20 2.09
N LEU A 27 1.15 -16.01 1.56
CA LEU A 27 1.47 -14.86 0.71
C LEU A 27 1.67 -15.26 -0.75
N GLU A 28 1.03 -14.52 -1.65
CA GLU A 28 1.34 -14.54 -3.07
C GLU A 28 1.77 -13.15 -3.52
N VAL A 29 2.98 -13.06 -4.07
CA VAL A 29 3.56 -11.79 -4.53
C VAL A 29 3.56 -11.75 -6.04
N PHE A 30 2.98 -10.69 -6.61
CA PHE A 30 2.98 -10.43 -8.05
C PHE A 30 3.49 -9.02 -8.31
N ARG A 31 4.30 -8.85 -9.35
CA ARG A 31 4.67 -7.51 -9.82
C ARG A 31 3.49 -6.84 -10.51
N ASN A 32 3.47 -5.51 -10.45
CA ASN A 32 2.39 -4.67 -11.00
C ASN A 32 2.16 -4.77 -12.52
N ASP A 33 3.01 -5.53 -13.23
CA ASP A 33 2.97 -5.80 -14.66
C ASP A 33 2.87 -7.30 -15.00
N GLN A 34 2.75 -8.17 -13.98
CA GLN A 34 2.75 -9.64 -14.14
C GLN A 34 1.41 -10.30 -13.82
N ILE A 35 0.41 -9.52 -13.42
CA ILE A 35 -0.94 -9.99 -13.14
C ILE A 35 -1.93 -8.91 -13.56
N THR A 36 -3.13 -9.32 -13.96
CA THR A 36 -4.27 -8.43 -14.20
C THR A 36 -5.17 -8.32 -12.95
N PRO A 37 -5.98 -7.25 -12.81
CA PRO A 37 -6.95 -7.15 -11.73
C PRO A 37 -7.90 -8.35 -11.65
N GLY A 38 -8.38 -8.84 -12.80
CA GLY A 38 -9.24 -10.02 -12.89
C GLY A 38 -8.57 -11.29 -12.32
N GLU A 39 -7.34 -11.58 -12.74
CA GLU A 39 -6.58 -12.74 -12.24
C GLU A 39 -6.31 -12.63 -10.73
N ALA A 40 -6.03 -11.42 -10.23
CA ALA A 40 -5.84 -11.17 -8.80
C ALA A 40 -7.12 -11.44 -7.99
N ILE A 41 -8.28 -11.06 -8.52
CA ILE A 41 -9.59 -11.31 -7.88
C ILE A 41 -9.95 -12.81 -7.95
N GLU A 42 -9.69 -13.47 -9.08
CA GLU A 42 -9.97 -14.91 -9.27
C GLU A 42 -9.20 -15.80 -8.31
N LYS A 43 -8.04 -15.34 -7.82
CA LYS A 43 -7.29 -16.00 -6.75
C LYS A 43 -8.03 -16.02 -5.42
N LYS A 44 -9.05 -15.17 -5.23
CA LYS A 44 -9.83 -15.04 -3.99
C LYS A 44 -8.95 -14.80 -2.75
N PRO A 45 -8.11 -13.76 -2.74
CA PRO A 45 -7.37 -13.41 -1.53
C PRO A 45 -8.33 -12.88 -0.45
N ASP A 46 -7.97 -13.11 0.81
CA ASP A 46 -8.66 -12.53 1.97
C ASP A 46 -8.34 -11.02 2.12
N GLY A 47 -7.22 -10.58 1.54
CA GLY A 47 -6.81 -9.18 1.52
C GLY A 47 -5.71 -8.90 0.49
N ILE A 48 -5.59 -7.64 0.09
CA ILE A 48 -4.60 -7.15 -0.86
C ILE A 48 -3.70 -6.12 -0.18
N VAL A 49 -2.39 -6.22 -0.40
CA VAL A 49 -1.43 -5.17 -0.04
C VAL A 49 -0.79 -4.63 -1.30
N VAL A 50 -0.93 -3.33 -1.54
CA VAL A 50 -0.22 -2.62 -2.62
C VAL A 50 1.04 -2.00 -2.01
N SER A 51 2.20 -2.47 -2.45
CA SER A 51 3.48 -2.12 -1.85
C SER A 51 3.89 -0.67 -2.15
N PRO A 52 4.92 -0.16 -1.44
CA PRO A 52 5.67 1.01 -1.89
C PRO A 52 6.27 0.78 -3.29
N GLY A 53 6.73 1.85 -3.92
CA GLY A 53 7.36 1.82 -5.24
C GLY A 53 7.93 3.19 -5.62
N PRO A 54 8.75 3.26 -6.67
CA PRO A 54 9.14 4.52 -7.30
C PRO A 54 7.97 5.10 -8.13
N CYS A 55 8.18 6.30 -8.67
CA CYS A 55 7.23 6.99 -9.57
C CYS A 55 5.93 7.46 -8.90
N THR A 56 4.96 7.90 -9.72
CA THR A 56 3.61 8.29 -9.26
C THR A 56 2.62 7.15 -9.51
N PRO A 57 1.40 7.21 -8.95
CA PRO A 57 0.38 6.20 -9.24
C PRO A 57 0.05 6.02 -10.72
N ASN A 58 0.28 7.05 -11.57
CA ASN A 58 0.03 6.96 -13.01
C ASN A 58 0.95 5.96 -13.73
N GLU A 59 2.13 5.70 -13.17
CA GLU A 59 3.11 4.77 -13.75
C GLU A 59 3.17 3.43 -13.00
N ALA A 60 2.33 3.23 -11.98
CA ALA A 60 2.38 2.09 -11.07
C ALA A 60 1.68 0.82 -11.60
N GLY A 61 1.79 0.56 -12.91
CA GLY A 61 1.18 -0.59 -13.57
C GLY A 61 -0.32 -0.71 -13.28
N ILE A 62 -0.77 -1.91 -12.93
CA ILE A 62 -2.19 -2.19 -12.63
C ILE A 62 -2.68 -1.67 -11.27
N SER A 63 -1.85 -0.96 -10.48
CA SER A 63 -2.17 -0.65 -9.07
C SER A 63 -3.50 0.08 -8.89
N MET A 64 -3.75 1.14 -9.67
CA MET A 64 -5.01 1.90 -9.55
C MET A 64 -6.22 1.08 -10.02
N ASP A 65 -6.07 0.33 -11.11
CA ASP A 65 -7.14 -0.52 -11.64
C ASP A 65 -7.50 -1.63 -10.66
N LEU A 66 -6.50 -2.29 -10.05
CA LEU A 66 -6.70 -3.29 -9.00
C LEU A 66 -7.45 -2.70 -7.80
N ILE A 67 -7.07 -1.51 -7.35
CA ILE A 67 -7.74 -0.83 -6.23
C ILE A 67 -9.21 -0.54 -6.57
N LEU A 68 -9.49 -0.05 -7.78
CA LEU A 68 -10.84 0.30 -8.21
C LEU A 68 -11.76 -0.91 -8.40
N GLU A 69 -11.20 -2.02 -8.87
CA GLU A 69 -11.93 -3.26 -9.14
C GLU A 69 -12.08 -4.11 -7.88
N ALA A 70 -10.98 -4.41 -7.18
CA ALA A 70 -10.94 -5.33 -6.04
C ALA A 70 -11.25 -4.65 -4.71
N GLY A 71 -10.86 -3.38 -4.52
CA GLY A 71 -10.97 -2.69 -3.23
C GLY A 71 -12.40 -2.46 -2.74
N LYS A 72 -13.40 -2.70 -3.59
CA LYS A 72 -14.83 -2.64 -3.22
C LYS A 72 -15.31 -3.87 -2.45
N THR A 73 -14.62 -5.00 -2.59
CA THR A 73 -15.06 -6.29 -2.06
C THR A 73 -13.98 -7.00 -1.25
N ILE A 74 -12.71 -6.69 -1.51
CA ILE A 74 -11.56 -7.29 -0.84
C ILE A 74 -10.85 -6.19 -0.03
N PRO A 75 -10.63 -6.39 1.28
CA PRO A 75 -9.87 -5.45 2.10
C PRO A 75 -8.50 -5.14 1.46
N THR A 76 -8.22 -3.86 1.23
CA THR A 76 -7.01 -3.41 0.54
C THR A 76 -6.22 -2.45 1.43
N LEU A 77 -4.94 -2.74 1.66
CA LEU A 77 -3.99 -1.88 2.36
C LEU A 77 -2.96 -1.34 1.36
N GLY A 78 -2.84 -0.02 1.27
CA GLY A 78 -1.80 0.64 0.47
C GLY A 78 -0.70 1.21 1.35
N VAL A 79 0.56 0.96 1.00
CA VAL A 79 1.72 1.50 1.72
C VAL A 79 2.51 2.43 0.78
N CYS A 80 2.83 3.65 1.22
CA CYS A 80 3.58 4.64 0.42
C CYS A 80 2.91 4.88 -0.96
N LEU A 81 3.52 4.43 -2.08
CA LEU A 81 2.93 4.50 -3.41
C LEU A 81 1.56 3.80 -3.48
N GLY A 82 1.38 2.69 -2.75
CA GLY A 82 0.07 2.04 -2.64
C GLY A 82 -0.97 2.95 -1.98
N HIS A 83 -0.60 3.70 -0.94
CA HIS A 83 -1.51 4.66 -0.30
C HIS A 83 -1.85 5.84 -1.23
N GLN A 84 -0.85 6.35 -1.96
CA GLN A 84 -1.04 7.39 -2.98
C GLN A 84 -1.96 6.90 -4.11
N SER A 85 -1.81 5.65 -4.53
CA SER A 85 -2.64 5.01 -5.54
C SER A 85 -4.09 4.88 -5.09
N ILE A 86 -4.32 4.57 -3.82
CA ILE A 86 -5.67 4.57 -3.23
C ILE A 86 -6.29 5.96 -3.31
N GLY A 87 -5.59 6.97 -2.78
CA GLY A 87 -6.15 8.33 -2.78
C GLY A 87 -6.42 8.84 -4.19
N GLN A 88 -5.51 8.59 -5.14
CA GLN A 88 -5.71 9.01 -6.53
C GLN A 88 -6.83 8.24 -7.24
N ALA A 89 -6.94 6.92 -7.03
CA ALA A 89 -8.02 6.10 -7.59
C ALA A 89 -9.40 6.64 -7.21
N PHE A 90 -9.56 7.16 -6.00
CA PHE A 90 -10.80 7.74 -5.51
C PHE A 90 -10.91 9.27 -5.68
N GLY A 91 -10.10 9.87 -6.55
CA GLY A 91 -10.20 11.27 -6.96
C GLY A 91 -9.37 12.27 -6.14
N GLY A 92 -8.56 11.80 -5.20
CA GLY A 92 -7.53 12.60 -4.52
C GLY A 92 -6.42 13.03 -5.46
N LYS A 93 -5.61 14.01 -5.03
CA LYS A 93 -4.50 14.55 -5.83
C LYS A 93 -3.18 14.20 -5.18
N VAL A 94 -2.34 13.46 -5.90
CA VAL A 94 -0.97 13.22 -5.47
C VAL A 94 -0.08 14.33 -5.99
N ILE A 95 0.44 15.16 -5.08
CA ILE A 95 1.26 16.33 -5.40
C ILE A 95 2.61 16.26 -4.70
N GLN A 96 3.55 17.09 -5.15
CA GLN A 96 4.86 17.16 -4.52
C GLN A 96 4.78 17.75 -3.11
N ALA A 97 5.49 17.14 -2.17
CA ALA A 97 5.62 17.65 -0.81
C ALA A 97 6.50 18.90 -0.78
N ASP A 98 6.17 19.84 0.09
CA ASP A 98 6.99 21.04 0.34
C ASP A 98 8.40 20.69 0.84
N SER A 99 8.56 19.54 1.49
CA SER A 99 9.84 19.06 2.02
C SER A 99 10.01 17.56 1.85
N ILE A 100 11.23 17.14 1.50
CA ILE A 100 11.60 15.72 1.35
C ILE A 100 11.96 15.17 2.73
N MET A 101 11.28 14.10 3.15
CA MET A 101 11.38 13.54 4.52
C MET A 101 12.13 12.20 4.58
N HIS A 102 12.98 11.92 3.60
CA HIS A 102 13.68 10.64 3.42
C HIS A 102 14.52 10.24 4.65
N GLY A 103 14.13 9.14 5.31
CA GLY A 103 14.84 8.57 6.46
C GLY A 103 14.66 9.34 7.78
N LYS A 104 13.67 10.24 7.86
CA LYS A 104 13.35 11.00 9.07
C LYS A 104 12.12 10.43 9.76
N THR A 105 12.09 10.53 11.08
CA THR A 105 10.91 10.19 11.88
C THR A 105 9.94 11.37 11.94
N SER A 106 8.66 11.06 12.15
CA SER A 106 7.62 12.04 12.42
C SER A 106 6.64 11.46 13.42
N GLU A 107 6.07 12.33 14.26
CA GLU A 107 4.90 12.03 15.07
C GLU A 107 3.68 12.01 14.15
N ILE A 108 2.96 10.89 14.11
CA ILE A 108 1.76 10.70 13.31
C ILE A 108 0.56 10.71 14.25
N HIS A 109 -0.29 11.71 14.09
CA HIS A 109 -1.57 11.81 14.77
C HIS A 109 -2.65 11.05 14.02
N HIS A 110 -3.58 10.43 14.74
CA HIS A 110 -4.69 9.67 14.16
C HIS A 110 -5.96 9.77 15.02
N ASP A 111 -7.10 9.43 14.44
CA ASP A 111 -8.38 9.40 15.14
C ASP A 111 -8.65 8.08 15.90
N GLY A 112 -7.70 7.13 15.85
CA GLY A 112 -7.80 5.85 16.54
C GLY A 112 -8.77 4.87 15.91
N THR A 113 -9.11 5.05 14.63
CA THR A 113 -10.05 4.20 13.90
C THR A 113 -9.35 3.27 12.89
N GLY A 114 -10.01 2.17 12.54
CA GLY A 114 -9.52 1.25 11.52
C GLY A 114 -8.16 0.64 11.89
N VAL A 115 -7.17 0.78 11.01
CA VAL A 115 -5.81 0.25 11.25
C VAL A 115 -5.08 0.94 12.39
N PHE A 116 -5.59 2.08 12.90
CA PHE A 116 -5.02 2.80 14.04
C PHE A 116 -5.67 2.47 15.38
N GLU A 117 -6.63 1.53 15.41
CA GLU A 117 -7.24 1.10 16.66
C GLU A 117 -6.20 0.55 17.64
N ASN A 118 -6.22 1.06 18.88
CA ASN A 118 -5.30 0.71 19.98
C ASN A 118 -3.82 1.09 19.75
N LEU A 119 -3.49 1.94 18.78
CA LEU A 119 -2.16 2.57 18.68
C LEU A 119 -2.07 3.83 19.55
N GLU A 120 -0.85 4.15 20.00
CA GLU A 120 -0.57 5.38 20.74
C GLU A 120 -0.71 6.60 19.82
N ASP A 121 -1.29 7.70 20.33
CA ASP A 121 -1.38 8.97 19.63
C ASP A 121 -0.54 10.06 20.34
N PRO A 122 0.51 10.60 19.69
CA PRO A 122 1.01 10.22 18.36
C PRO A 122 1.84 8.92 18.40
N PHE A 123 1.90 8.20 17.29
CA PHE A 123 2.91 7.15 17.09
C PHE A 123 4.06 7.66 16.22
N ILE A 124 5.26 7.12 16.45
CA ILE A 124 6.46 7.49 15.71
C ILE A 124 6.59 6.61 14.47
N ALA A 125 6.62 7.24 13.28
CA ALA A 125 6.83 6.56 12.01
C ALA A 125 8.02 7.13 11.24
N THR A 126 8.74 6.27 10.52
CA THR A 126 9.74 6.70 9.53
C THR A 126 9.05 7.12 8.25
N ARG A 127 9.45 8.26 7.68
CA ARG A 127 8.92 8.79 6.43
C ARG A 127 9.93 8.63 5.30
N TYR A 128 9.40 8.40 4.10
CA TYR A 128 10.22 8.15 2.91
C TYR A 128 9.62 8.74 1.62
N HIS A 129 8.91 9.86 1.75
CA HIS A 129 8.05 10.37 0.68
C HIS A 129 8.53 11.75 0.19
N SER A 130 8.47 11.93 -1.12
CA SER A 130 8.56 13.23 -1.83
C SER A 130 7.21 13.73 -2.33
N LEU A 131 6.16 12.89 -2.24
CA LEU A 131 4.79 13.18 -2.66
C LEU A 131 3.83 13.05 -1.47
N ILE A 132 2.71 13.77 -1.53
CA ILE A 132 1.62 13.77 -0.56
C ILE A 132 0.30 13.54 -1.30
N VAL A 133 -0.67 12.94 -0.61
CA VAL A 133 -2.05 12.79 -1.06
C VAL A 133 -3.00 13.61 -0.20
#